data_AF-A0A094ZZ81-F1
#
_entry.id   AF-A0A094ZZ81-F1
#
_cell.length_a   1.000
_cell.length_b   1.000
_cell.length_c   1.000
_cell.angle_alpha   90.00
_cell.angle_beta   90.00
_cell.angle_gamma   90.00
#
_symmetry.space_group_name_H-M   'P 1'
#
loop_
_entity.id
_entity.type
_entity.pdbx_description
1 polymer ?
#
loop_
_entity_poly.entity_id
_entity_poly.type
_entity_poly.pdbx_seq_one_letter_code
_entity_poly.pdbx_strand_id
1 'polypeptide(L)'
;LSIYLSIYLSIYLSIYLSIYLSIYLSIYLSIYLSIYLSIYLSIYLSIYLSIYLSIYLSIYLSIYLSIYLSIYLSIYLSIYLSIYLSIYLSIYLSIYLSIYLSMYLSIYLSIYVSI
;
A
#
# COMPACT_ATOMS: atom_id res chain seq x y z
N LEU A 1 50.27 -54.48 -33.66
CA LEU A 1 50.58 -53.90 -32.34
C LEU A 1 50.34 -52.39 -32.30
N SER A 2 50.91 -51.62 -33.25
CA SER A 2 50.71 -50.16 -33.34
C SER A 2 49.26 -49.72 -33.54
N ILE A 3 48.52 -50.37 -34.44
CA ILE A 3 47.12 -50.04 -34.75
C ILE A 3 46.19 -50.31 -33.56
N TYR A 4 46.41 -51.43 -32.85
CA TYR A 4 45.62 -51.76 -31.66
C TYR A 4 45.87 -50.76 -30.52
N LEU A 5 47.13 -50.39 -30.29
CA LEU A 5 47.49 -49.39 -29.28
C LEU A 5 46.93 -48.00 -29.63
N SER A 6 46.99 -47.60 -30.91
CA SER A 6 46.45 -46.30 -31.34
C SER A 6 44.94 -46.23 -31.22
N ILE A 7 44.23 -47.31 -31.54
CA ILE A 7 42.77 -47.39 -31.40
C ILE A 7 42.37 -47.41 -29.91
N TYR A 8 43.06 -48.20 -29.10
CA TYR A 8 42.79 -48.25 -27.66
C TYR A 8 43.02 -46.90 -27.00
N LEU A 9 44.14 -46.24 -27.30
CA LEU A 9 44.47 -44.94 -26.73
C LEU A 9 43.51 -43.84 -27.21
N SER A 10 43.15 -43.83 -28.49
CA SER A 10 42.21 -42.82 -29.02
C SER A 10 40.82 -42.98 -28.43
N ILE A 11 40.31 -44.20 -28.31
CA ILE A 11 39.01 -44.49 -27.69
C ILE A 11 39.05 -44.16 -26.19
N TYR A 12 40.08 -44.61 -25.47
CA TYR A 12 40.19 -44.32 -24.04
C TYR A 12 40.28 -42.82 -23.76
N LEU A 13 41.14 -42.10 -24.49
CA LEU A 13 41.33 -40.66 -24.29
C LEU A 13 40.09 -39.87 -24.70
N SER A 14 39.46 -40.20 -25.84
CA SER A 14 38.25 -39.50 -26.29
C SER A 14 37.07 -39.71 -25.34
N ILE A 15 36.87 -40.94 -24.84
CA ILE A 15 35.81 -41.25 -23.88
C ILE A 15 36.11 -40.58 -22.54
N TYR A 16 37.33 -40.73 -22.02
CA TYR A 16 37.70 -40.13 -20.74
C TYR A 16 37.59 -38.61 -20.78
N LEU A 17 38.13 -37.95 -21.82
CA LEU A 17 38.10 -36.50 -21.95
C LEU A 17 36.68 -35.99 -22.18
N SER A 18 35.89 -36.66 -23.04
CA SER A 18 34.51 -36.22 -23.30
C SER A 18 33.63 -36.36 -22.07
N ILE A 19 33.73 -37.48 -21.34
CA ILE A 19 32.96 -37.70 -20.11
C ILE A 19 33.42 -36.74 -19.01
N TYR A 20 34.73 -36.65 -18.77
CA TYR A 20 35.26 -35.78 -17.72
C TYR A 20 34.92 -34.31 -17.99
N LEU A 21 35.16 -33.82 -19.21
CA LEU A 21 34.90 -32.43 -19.56
C LEU A 21 33.40 -32.13 -19.57
N SER A 22 32.57 -33.01 -20.13
CA SER A 22 31.11 -32.78 -20.18
C SER A 22 30.50 -32.79 -18.79
N ILE A 23 30.87 -33.75 -17.94
CA ILE A 23 30.33 -33.85 -16.58
C ILE A 23 30.86 -32.71 -15.73
N TYR A 24 32.17 -32.47 -15.72
CA TYR A 24 32.76 -31.42 -14.89
C TYR A 24 32.24 -30.05 -15.30
N LEU A 25 32.24 -29.74 -16.60
CA LEU A 25 31.76 -28.44 -17.09
C LEU A 25 30.26 -28.26 -16.89
N SER A 26 29.46 -29.29 -17.18
CA SER A 26 28.00 -29.18 -17.01
C SER A 26 27.61 -29.03 -15.54
N ILE A 27 28.21 -29.81 -14.64
CA ILE A 27 27.92 -29.75 -13.21
C ILE A 27 28.44 -28.43 -12.64
N TYR A 28 29.70 -28.08 -12.90
CA TYR A 28 30.27 -26.85 -12.37
C TYR A 28 29.51 -25.62 -12.87
N LEU A 29 29.25 -25.52 -14.17
CA LEU A 29 28.55 -24.39 -14.75
C LEU A 29 27.09 -24.34 -14.29
N SER A 30 26.38 -25.47 -14.28
CA SER A 30 24.98 -25.50 -13.85
C SER A 30 24.83 -25.13 -12.38
N ILE A 31 25.67 -25.69 -11.50
CA ILE A 31 25.61 -25.42 -10.06
C ILE A 31 26.05 -23.97 -9.79
N TYR A 32 27.19 -23.55 -10.33
CA TYR A 32 27.70 -22.20 -10.10
C TYR A 32 26.72 -21.15 -10.63
N LEU A 33 26.24 -21.30 -11.87
CA LEU A 33 25.32 -20.35 -12.48
C LEU A 33 23.96 -20.37 -11.78
N SER A 34 23.41 -21.54 -11.48
CA SER A 34 22.10 -21.62 -10.82
C SER A 34 22.15 -21.03 -9.42
N ILE A 35 23.16 -21.35 -8.61
CA ILE A 35 23.29 -20.85 -7.25
C ILE A 35 23.60 -19.36 -7.27
N TYR A 36 24.60 -18.93 -8.04
CA TYR A 36 24.98 -17.52 -8.09
C TYR A 36 23.83 -16.66 -8.61
N LEU A 37 23.19 -17.06 -9.72
CA LEU A 37 22.10 -16.30 -10.30
C LEU A 37 20.86 -16.32 -9.41
N SER A 38 20.49 -17.47 -8.83
CA SER A 38 19.32 -17.56 -7.96
C SER A 38 19.50 -16.74 -6.69
N ILE A 39 20.66 -16.83 -6.03
CA ILE A 39 20.94 -16.07 -4.81
C ILE A 39 21.03 -14.59 -5.12
N TYR A 40 21.83 -14.20 -6.13
CA TYR A 40 21.99 -12.79 -6.48
C TYR A 40 20.65 -12.18 -6.90
N LEU A 41 19.91 -12.83 -7.79
CA LEU A 41 18.63 -12.32 -8.27
C LEU A 41 17.58 -12.31 -7.16
N SER A 42 17.47 -13.37 -6.36
CA SER A 42 16.49 -13.42 -5.27
C SER A 42 16.77 -12.36 -4.21
N ILE A 43 18.01 -12.22 -3.77
CA ILE A 43 18.40 -11.23 -2.75
C ILE A 43 18.25 -9.82 -3.32
N TYR A 44 18.83 -9.54 -4.48
CA TYR A 44 18.77 -8.21 -5.07
C TYR A 44 17.32 -7.80 -5.35
N LEU A 45 16.54 -8.67 -6.00
CA LEU A 45 15.15 -8.36 -6.33
C LEU A 45 14.29 -8.27 -5.08
N SER A 46 14.43 -9.19 -4.12
CA SER A 46 13.62 -9.14 -2.89
C SER A 46 13.93 -7.91 -2.06
N ILE A 47 15.21 -7.57 -1.84
CA ILE A 47 15.61 -6.41 -1.05
C ILE A 47 15.22 -5.14 -1.78
N TYR A 48 15.59 -4.99 -3.06
CA TYR A 48 15.28 -3.79 -3.82
C TYR A 48 13.76 -3.58 -3.92
N LEU A 49 13.01 -4.61 -4.30
CA LEU A 49 11.56 -4.50 -4.45
C LEU A 49 10.88 -4.28 -3.10
N SER A 50 11.25 -5.03 -2.06
CA SER A 50 10.61 -4.88 -0.74
C SER A 50 10.89 -3.51 -0.14
N ILE A 51 12.13 -3.04 -0.16
CA ILE A 51 12.50 -1.73 0.40
C ILE A 51 11.89 -0.62 -0.43
N TYR A 52 12.09 -0.63 -1.75
CA TYR A 52 11.57 0.42 -2.61
C TYR A 52 10.06 0.49 -2.55
N LEU A 53 9.36 -0.64 -2.68
CA LEU A 53 7.90 -0.68 -2.66
C LEU A 53 7.36 -0.35 -1.27
N SER A 54 7.93 -0.88 -0.19
CA SER A 54 7.45 -0.60 1.16
C SER A 54 7.64 0.87 1.53
N ILE A 55 8.80 1.45 1.25
CA ILE A 55 9.08 2.85 1.55
C ILE A 55 8.21 3.74 0.68
N TYR A 56 8.20 3.52 -0.64
CA TYR A 56 7.42 4.34 -1.55
C TYR A 56 5.91 4.26 -1.22
N LEU A 57 5.38 3.05 -1.04
CA LEU A 57 3.96 2.86 -0.74
C LEU A 57 3.60 3.41 0.65
N SER A 58 4.42 3.15 1.68
CA SER A 58 4.13 3.65 3.04
C SER A 58 4.17 5.17 3.10
N ILE A 59 5.19 5.79 2.52
CA ILE A 59 5.32 7.25 2.51
C ILE A 59 4.21 7.87 1.66
N TYR A 60 4.01 7.38 0.43
CA TYR A 60 3.00 7.93 -0.45
C TYR A 60 1.60 7.77 0.14
N LEU A 61 1.25 6.57 0.62
CA LEU A 61 -0.06 6.30 1.19
C LEU A 61 -0.27 7.06 2.51
N SER A 62 0.72 7.09 3.40
CA SER A 62 0.58 7.79 4.68
C SER A 62 0.44 9.30 4.48
N ILE A 63 1.26 9.91 3.62
CA ILE A 63 1.20 11.34 3.34
C ILE A 63 -0.10 11.66 2.60
N TYR A 64 -0.41 10.95 1.52
CA TYR A 64 -1.61 11.21 0.75
C TYR A 64 -2.87 11.01 1.59
N LEU A 65 -2.99 9.90 2.32
CA LEU A 65 -4.16 9.61 3.14
C LEU A 65 -4.25 10.59 4.32
N SER A 66 -3.14 10.87 5.02
CA SER A 66 -3.19 11.80 6.17
C SER A 66 -3.55 13.21 5.74
N ILE A 67 -2.96 13.73 4.67
CA ILE A 67 -3.24 15.08 4.17
C ILE A 67 -4.65 15.13 3.61
N TYR A 68 -5.01 14.20 2.72
CA TYR A 68 -6.33 14.19 2.10
C TYR A 68 -7.43 14.01 3.14
N LEU A 69 -7.31 13.03 4.04
CA LEU A 69 -8.32 12.76 5.05
C LEU A 69 -8.39 13.89 6.09
N SER A 70 -7.25 14.40 6.56
CA SER A 70 -7.26 15.48 7.55
C SER A 70 -7.86 16.76 6.98
N ILE A 71 -7.46 17.17 5.78
CA ILE A 71 -7.96 18.38 5.13
C ILE A 71 -9.43 18.19 4.75
N TYR A 72 -9.77 17.10 4.07
CA TYR A 72 -11.15 16.85 3.64
C TYR A 72 -12.08 16.74 4.83
N LEU A 73 -11.74 15.92 5.83
CA LEU A 73 -12.58 15.72 7.00
C LEU A 73 -12.67 16.99 7.86
N SER A 74 -11.55 17.70 8.09
CA SER A 74 -11.59 18.93 8.90
C SER A 74 -12.39 20.02 8.22
N ILE A 75 -12.19 20.25 6.92
CA ILE A 75 -12.91 21.29 6.17
C ILE A 75 -14.38 20.90 6.05
N TYR A 76 -14.67 19.67 5.59
CA TYR A 76 -16.04 19.22 5.40
C TYR A 76 -16.80 19.22 6.72
N LEU A 77 -16.24 18.63 7.78
CA LEU A 77 -16.90 18.54 9.08
C LEU A 77 -17.03 19.92 9.73
N SER A 78 -15.99 20.75 9.71
CA SER A 78 -16.06 22.09 10.32
C SER A 78 -17.09 22.95 9.61
N ILE A 79 -17.05 23.04 8.29
CA ILE A 79 -17.97 23.86 7.50
C ILE A 79 -19.38 23.31 7.59
N TYR A 80 -19.58 22.01 7.37
CA TYR A 80 -20.89 21.41 7.40
C TYR A 80 -21.50 21.54 8.79
N LEU A 81 -20.77 21.17 9.84
CA LEU A 81 -21.28 21.22 11.21
C LEU A 81 -21.48 22.68 11.66
N SER A 82 -20.55 23.60 11.37
CA SER A 82 -20.70 24.99 11.78
C SER A 82 -21.88 25.65 11.09
N ILE A 83 -22.03 25.47 9.78
CA ILE A 83 -23.11 26.06 8.99
C ILE A 83 -24.43 25.40 9.36
N TYR A 84 -24.51 24.08 9.32
CA TYR A 84 -25.73 23.36 9.62
C TYR A 84 -26.20 23.63 11.05
N LEU A 85 -25.31 23.50 12.05
CA LEU A 85 -25.67 23.72 13.45
C LEU A 85 -26.00 25.19 13.71
N SER A 86 -25.21 26.15 13.20
CA SER A 86 -25.49 27.57 13.44
C SER A 86 -26.80 28.00 12.79
N ILE A 87 -27.05 27.63 11.53
CA ILE A 87 -28.26 28.00 10.80
C ILE A 87 -29.45 27.27 11.40
N TYR A 88 -29.38 25.96 11.57
CA TYR A 88 -30.48 25.17 12.10
C TYR A 88 -30.81 25.61 13.52
N LEU A 89 -29.83 25.71 14.42
CA LEU A 89 -30.06 26.08 15.81
C LEU A 89 -30.51 27.54 15.93
N SER A 90 -29.88 28.48 15.21
CA SER A 90 -30.29 29.88 15.30
C SER A 90 -31.71 30.08 14.78
N ILE A 91 -32.02 29.58 13.58
CA ILE A 91 -33.34 29.74 12.95
C ILE A 91 -34.39 28.99 13.75
N TYR A 92 -34.15 27.71 14.03
CA TYR A 92 -35.12 26.88 14.75
C TYR A 92 -35.38 27.44 16.15
N LEU A 93 -34.32 27.71 16.93
CA LEU A 93 -34.48 28.20 18.30
C LEU A 93 -35.03 29.64 18.32
N SER A 94 -34.56 30.54 17.46
CA SER A 94 -35.04 31.93 17.47
C SER A 94 -36.50 32.00 17.04
N ILE A 95 -36.87 31.33 15.95
CA ILE A 95 -38.23 31.40 15.40
C ILE A 95 -39.19 30.65 16.31
N TYR A 96 -38.85 29.41 16.67
CA TYR A 96 -39.72 28.59 17.50
C TYR A 96 -39.90 29.22 18.88
N LEU A 97 -38.81 29.60 19.55
CA LEU A 97 -38.90 30.15 20.91
C LEU A 97 -39.53 31.55 20.91
N SER A 98 -39.17 32.44 19.96
CA SER A 98 -39.74 33.79 19.97
C SER A 98 -41.22 33.79 19.65
N ILE A 99 -41.66 33.06 18.62
CA ILE A 99 -43.05 33.06 18.20
C ILE A 99 -43.90 32.32 19.24
N TYR A 100 -43.45 31.13 19.65
CA TYR A 100 -44.19 30.32 20.59
C TYR A 100 -44.29 31.00 21.95
N LEU A 101 -43.17 31.50 22.50
CA LEU A 101 -43.18 32.12 23.82
C LEU A 101 -43.88 33.49 23.79
N SER A 102 -43.68 34.33 22.76
CA SER A 102 -44.31 35.66 22.71
C SER A 102 -45.82 35.59 22.53
N MET A 103 -46.30 34.75 21.61
CA MET A 103 -47.74 34.60 21.39
C MET A 103 -48.39 33.94 22.59
N TYR A 104 -47.78 32.86 23.11
CA TYR A 104 -48.37 32.16 24.24
C TYR A 104 -48.40 33.03 25.50
N LEU A 105 -47.32 33.74 25.81
CA LEU A 105 -47.26 34.59 27.01
C LEU A 105 -48.13 35.85 26.87
N SER A 106 -48.18 36.49 25.70
CA SER A 106 -48.97 37.72 25.49
C SER A 106 -50.47 37.45 25.50
N ILE A 107 -50.91 36.35 24.89
CA ILE A 107 -52.32 35.96 24.88
C ILE A 107 -52.73 35.51 26.28
N TYR A 108 -51.87 34.73 26.95
CA TYR A 108 -52.20 34.21 28.26
C TYR A 108 -52.24 35.30 29.33
N LEU A 109 -51.24 36.20 29.38
CA LEU A 109 -51.26 37.30 30.36
C LEU A 109 -52.32 38.36 30.08
N SER A 110 -52.57 38.70 28.81
CA SER A 110 -53.54 39.76 28.51
C SER A 110 -54.95 39.32 28.90
N ILE A 111 -55.34 38.09 28.59
CA ILE A 111 -56.67 37.58 28.92
C ILE A 111 -56.85 37.39 30.43
N TYR A 112 -55.82 36.89 31.13
CA TYR A 112 -55.97 36.56 32.55
C TYR A 112 -55.77 37.73 33.50
N VAL A 113 -55.10 38.81 33.09
CA VAL A 113 -54.83 39.95 33.98
C VAL A 113 -55.78 41.12 33.73
N SER A 114 -56.39 41.23 32.55
CA SER A 114 -57.38 42.30 32.27
C SER A 114 -58.83 41.96 32.63
N ILE A 115 -59.08 40.74 33.14
CA ILE A 115 -60.35 40.26 33.73
C ILE A 115 -60.11 40.07 35.22
#